data_AF-A0A7Y8IWA4-F1
#
_entry.id   AF-A0A7Y8IWA4-F1
#
_cell.length_a   1.000
_cell.length_b   1.000
_cell.length_c   1.000
_cell.angle_alpha   90.00
_cell.angle_beta   90.00
_cell.angle_gamma   90.00
#
_symmetry.space_group_name_H-M   'P 1'
#
loop_
_entity.id
_entity.type
_entity.pdbx_description
1 polymer ?
#
loop_
_entity_poly.entity_id
_entity_poly.type
_entity_poly.pdbx_seq_one_letter_code
_entity_poly.pdbx_strand_id
1 'polypeptide(L)'
;MVKEIRHFEKRLVMDNLYRHVEFLSVKIGDRHLWKEGSLNTTANYIESVLTAQGYAVHRQTFSCYGKNVSNLVAEKTGTNQGILILGAHYDTVPGTPGADDNASAVAGLLELARLLKDASNQKTLVFAAFVNEEPPCFGSDHMGSMVYAKTLKEQHVSVDVMISLEMIGYFKSESIQTYPLPGMGFFYPKTGDFIGVVGNFHSYRYVSFFKKGIKRHSNINARSLTAPEFFGGINLSDNYSFWHHGYRAVMITDSSFFRNRNYHQESDTIDTLHFESMAEVVKGLYYTLLEV
;
A
#
# COMPACT_ATOMS: atom_id res chain seq x y z
N MET A 1 15.28 -28.12 -11.26
CA MET A 1 15.99 -26.82 -11.37
C MET A 1 15.46 -25.90 -10.28
N VAL A 2 16.24 -25.69 -9.22
CA VAL A 2 15.93 -24.66 -8.23
C VAL A 2 16.19 -23.33 -8.93
N LYS A 3 15.13 -22.57 -9.27
CA LYS A 3 15.31 -21.20 -9.76
C LYS A 3 15.99 -20.41 -8.64
N GLU A 4 17.14 -19.82 -8.93
CA GLU A 4 17.84 -18.92 -8.00
C GLU A 4 16.86 -17.85 -7.53
N ILE A 5 16.65 -17.77 -6.22
CA ILE A 5 16.00 -16.61 -5.60
C ILE A 5 16.93 -15.44 -5.90
N ARG A 6 16.52 -14.50 -6.76
CA ARG A 6 17.30 -13.27 -7.00
C ARG A 6 17.55 -12.62 -5.64
N HIS A 7 18.82 -12.33 -5.36
CA HIS A 7 19.21 -11.70 -4.12
C HIS A 7 18.57 -10.30 -4.02
N PHE A 8 18.10 -9.92 -2.83
CA PHE A 8 17.52 -8.60 -2.60
C PHE A 8 18.62 -7.53 -2.62
N GLU A 9 18.70 -6.75 -3.70
CA GLU A 9 19.67 -5.67 -3.84
C GLU A 9 19.13 -4.36 -3.22
N LYS A 10 19.42 -4.14 -1.92
CA LYS A 10 18.88 -3.00 -1.16
C LYS A 10 19.10 -1.64 -1.84
N ARG A 11 20.29 -1.38 -2.37
CA ARG A 11 20.60 -0.10 -3.04
C ARG A 11 19.74 0.12 -4.29
N LEU A 12 19.61 -0.90 -5.14
CA LEU A 12 18.75 -0.83 -6.32
C LEU A 12 17.28 -0.57 -5.94
N VAL A 13 16.79 -1.24 -4.89
CA VAL A 13 15.43 -1.02 -4.39
C VAL A 13 15.26 0.43 -3.89
N MET A 14 16.22 0.96 -3.13
CA MET A 14 16.18 2.37 -2.69
C MET A 14 16.15 3.34 -3.88
N ASP A 15 17.01 3.13 -4.88
CA ASP A 15 17.08 3.99 -6.08
C ASP A 15 15.77 3.92 -6.88
N ASN A 16 15.13 2.75 -6.94
CA ASN A 16 13.83 2.59 -7.59
C ASN A 16 12.71 3.28 -6.82
N LEU A 17 12.66 3.10 -5.50
CA LEU A 17 11.69 3.75 -4.63
C LEU A 17 11.77 5.27 -4.77
N TYR A 18 12.98 5.84 -4.73
CA TYR A 18 13.21 7.27 -4.94
C TYR A 18 12.65 7.74 -6.28
N ARG A 19 12.99 7.04 -7.37
CA ARG A 19 12.53 7.41 -8.71
C ARG A 19 11.01 7.37 -8.86
N HIS A 20 10.37 6.37 -8.26
CA HIS A 20 8.91 6.25 -8.29
C HIS A 20 8.25 7.38 -7.52
N VAL A 21 8.71 7.66 -6.30
CA VAL A 21 8.19 8.79 -5.50
C VAL A 21 8.45 10.11 -6.21
N GLU A 22 9.66 10.37 -6.71
CA GLU A 22 9.99 11.60 -7.44
C GLU A 22 9.06 11.80 -8.65
N PHE A 23 8.80 10.75 -9.42
CA PHE A 23 7.91 10.87 -10.57
C PHE A 23 6.48 11.20 -10.15
N LEU A 24 5.96 10.50 -9.14
CA LEU A 24 4.57 10.66 -8.68
C LEU A 24 4.37 12.00 -7.96
N SER A 25 5.20 12.33 -6.97
CA SER A 25 4.98 13.47 -6.08
C SER A 25 5.65 14.76 -6.51
N VAL A 26 6.66 14.71 -7.39
CA VAL A 26 7.36 15.92 -7.86
C VAL A 26 7.03 16.21 -9.32
N LYS A 27 7.15 15.23 -10.22
CA LYS A 27 6.93 15.46 -11.66
C LYS A 27 5.44 15.59 -12.00
N ILE A 28 4.57 14.76 -11.40
CA ILE A 28 3.12 14.94 -11.52
C ILE A 28 2.58 15.90 -10.44
N GLY A 29 3.07 15.77 -9.20
CA GLY A 29 2.57 16.53 -8.05
C GLY A 29 1.21 16.00 -7.62
N ASP A 30 0.25 16.89 -7.37
CA ASP A 30 -1.11 16.51 -6.95
C ASP A 30 -1.79 15.62 -7.99
N ARG A 31 -2.45 14.55 -7.52
CA ARG A 31 -3.09 13.51 -8.33
C ARG A 31 -4.53 13.36 -7.89
N HIS A 32 -5.43 14.20 -8.39
CA HIS A 32 -6.83 14.14 -7.97
C HIS A 32 -7.77 14.46 -9.11
N LEU A 33 -9.04 14.09 -8.92
CA LEU A 33 -10.09 14.19 -9.93
C LEU A 33 -10.26 15.61 -10.51
N TRP A 34 -9.98 16.63 -9.71
CA TRP A 34 -10.18 18.04 -10.06
C TRP A 34 -9.01 18.67 -10.81
N LYS A 35 -7.83 18.03 -10.81
CA LYS A 35 -6.67 18.48 -11.58
C LYS A 35 -6.61 17.71 -12.89
N GLU A 36 -6.90 18.42 -13.98
CA GLU A 36 -7.07 17.83 -15.31
C GLU A 36 -5.87 16.95 -15.71
N GLY A 37 -6.16 15.75 -16.18
CA GLY A 37 -5.16 14.80 -16.66
C GLY A 37 -4.30 14.12 -15.58
N SER A 38 -4.21 14.64 -14.36
CA SER A 38 -3.27 14.14 -13.33
C SER A 38 -3.44 12.66 -13.00
N LEU A 39 -4.69 12.21 -12.76
CA LEU A 39 -5.00 10.79 -12.50
C LEU A 39 -4.68 9.90 -13.71
N ASN A 40 -4.95 10.37 -14.94
CA ASN A 40 -4.67 9.58 -16.14
C ASN A 40 -3.16 9.48 -16.41
N THR A 41 -2.42 10.57 -16.23
CA THR A 41 -0.95 10.57 -16.31
C THR A 41 -0.35 9.62 -15.28
N THR A 42 -0.89 9.61 -14.06
CA THR A 42 -0.47 8.69 -12.99
C THR A 42 -0.77 7.23 -13.36
N ALA A 43 -1.99 6.95 -13.82
CA ALA A 43 -2.38 5.62 -14.26
C ALA A 43 -1.51 5.10 -15.42
N ASN A 44 -1.22 5.97 -16.41
CA ASN A 44 -0.33 5.65 -17.53
C ASN A 44 1.08 5.32 -17.05
N TYR A 45 1.60 6.07 -16.07
CA TYR A 45 2.91 5.79 -15.48
C TYR A 45 2.95 4.42 -14.80
N ILE A 46 2.00 4.15 -13.90
CA ILE A 46 1.90 2.87 -13.17
C ILE A 46 1.78 1.69 -14.16
N GLU A 47 0.89 1.81 -15.15
CA GLU A 47 0.71 0.80 -16.19
C GLU A 47 2.01 0.59 -17.00
N SER A 48 2.71 1.66 -17.37
CA SER A 48 3.97 1.56 -18.12
C SER A 48 5.06 0.84 -17.33
N VAL A 49 5.16 1.10 -16.01
CA VAL A 49 6.13 0.44 -15.13
C VAL A 49 5.81 -1.05 -15.00
N LEU A 50 4.55 -1.40 -14.70
CA LEU A 50 4.13 -2.81 -14.59
C LEU A 50 4.30 -3.57 -15.91
N THR A 51 3.96 -2.93 -17.04
CA THR A 51 4.14 -3.52 -18.38
C THR A 51 5.62 -3.74 -18.70
N ALA A 52 6.49 -2.78 -18.36
CA ALA A 52 7.95 -2.93 -18.53
C ALA A 52 8.54 -4.04 -17.65
N GLN A 53 7.91 -4.35 -16.51
CA GLN A 53 8.22 -5.51 -15.68
C GLN A 53 7.63 -6.83 -16.23
N GLY A 54 6.93 -6.78 -17.35
CA GLY A 54 6.36 -7.94 -18.05
C GLY A 54 4.98 -8.38 -17.55
N TYR A 55 4.26 -7.53 -16.82
CA TYR A 55 2.87 -7.80 -16.45
C TYR A 55 1.89 -7.42 -17.57
N ALA A 56 0.84 -8.21 -17.73
CA ALA A 56 -0.36 -7.75 -18.40
C ALA A 56 -1.17 -6.94 -17.39
N VAL A 57 -1.46 -5.67 -17.72
CA VAL A 57 -2.19 -4.76 -16.85
C VAL A 57 -3.62 -4.62 -17.35
N HIS A 58 -4.58 -4.78 -16.45
CA HIS A 58 -6.00 -4.55 -16.70
C HIS A 58 -6.42 -3.22 -16.05
N ARG A 59 -6.98 -2.32 -16.86
CA ARG A 59 -7.62 -1.10 -16.37
C ARG A 59 -9.08 -1.38 -16.05
N GLN A 60 -9.44 -1.35 -14.77
CA GLN A 60 -10.85 -1.34 -14.36
C GLN A 60 -11.37 0.10 -14.38
N THR A 61 -11.87 0.53 -15.52
CA THR A 61 -12.38 1.89 -15.72
C THR A 61 -13.83 2.04 -15.28
N PHE A 62 -14.14 3.11 -14.56
CA PHE A 62 -15.49 3.48 -14.14
C PHE A 62 -15.68 5.00 -14.14
N SER A 63 -16.93 5.45 -14.07
CA SER A 63 -17.29 6.88 -14.05
C SER A 63 -17.37 7.40 -12.62
N CYS A 64 -16.71 8.53 -12.35
CA CYS A 64 -16.74 9.26 -11.10
C CYS A 64 -16.98 10.74 -11.40
N TYR A 65 -18.11 11.29 -10.94
CA TYR A 65 -18.55 12.66 -11.23
C TYR A 65 -18.45 13.04 -12.74
N GLY A 66 -18.82 12.12 -13.62
CA GLY A 66 -18.80 12.32 -15.07
C GLY A 66 -17.41 12.21 -15.72
N LYS A 67 -16.36 11.85 -14.96
CA LYS A 67 -15.01 11.60 -15.47
C LYS A 67 -14.68 10.11 -15.42
N ASN A 68 -13.96 9.61 -16.43
CA ASN A 68 -13.45 8.25 -16.42
C ASN A 68 -12.17 8.17 -15.58
N VAL A 69 -12.16 7.27 -14.61
CA VAL A 69 -11.02 6.93 -13.75
C VAL A 69 -10.81 5.42 -13.77
N SER A 70 -9.63 4.93 -13.38
CA SER A 70 -9.31 3.51 -13.51
C SER A 70 -8.52 2.99 -12.31
N ASN A 71 -8.87 1.82 -11.78
CA ASN A 71 -7.90 1.02 -11.05
C ASN A 71 -6.96 0.31 -12.03
N LEU A 72 -5.71 0.06 -11.63
CA LEU A 72 -4.73 -0.67 -12.42
C LEU A 72 -4.45 -1.99 -11.71
N VAL A 73 -4.70 -3.11 -12.38
CA VAL A 73 -4.59 -4.44 -11.79
C VAL A 73 -3.66 -5.32 -12.62
N ALA A 74 -2.65 -5.90 -11.99
CA ALA A 74 -1.73 -6.84 -12.60
C ALA A 74 -1.70 -8.14 -11.78
N GLU A 75 -1.74 -9.28 -12.46
CA GLU A 75 -1.74 -10.60 -11.81
C GLU A 75 -0.43 -11.36 -12.09
N LYS A 76 0.06 -12.03 -11.06
CA LYS A 76 1.01 -13.14 -11.14
C LYS A 76 0.36 -14.42 -10.64
N THR A 77 0.04 -15.33 -11.55
CA THR A 77 -0.56 -16.63 -11.21
C THR A 77 0.39 -17.47 -10.35
N GLY A 78 -0.15 -18.04 -9.27
CA GLY A 78 0.55 -18.99 -8.39
C GLY A 78 0.49 -20.43 -8.91
N THR A 79 1.09 -21.36 -8.16
CA THR A 79 1.04 -22.80 -8.49
C THR A 79 -0.12 -23.55 -7.81
N ASN A 80 -0.86 -22.90 -6.91
CA ASN A 80 -1.96 -23.49 -6.14
C ASN A 80 -3.11 -22.47 -5.97
N GLN A 81 -4.20 -22.90 -5.33
CA GLN A 81 -5.36 -22.06 -5.05
C GLN A 81 -5.09 -21.00 -3.98
N GLY A 82 -5.73 -19.85 -4.13
CA GLY A 82 -5.74 -18.73 -3.19
C GLY A 82 -5.09 -17.48 -3.78
N ILE A 83 -5.62 -16.32 -3.38
CA ILE A 83 -5.27 -15.01 -3.93
C ILE A 83 -4.86 -14.09 -2.80
N LEU A 84 -3.69 -13.46 -2.95
CA LEU A 84 -3.24 -12.36 -2.13
C LEU A 84 -3.28 -11.09 -2.98
N ILE A 85 -3.93 -10.05 -2.48
CA ILE A 85 -4.00 -8.75 -3.17
C ILE A 85 -3.09 -7.78 -2.44
N LEU A 86 -2.15 -7.16 -3.13
CA LEU A 86 -1.38 -6.02 -2.64
C LEU A 86 -1.99 -4.75 -3.25
N GLY A 87 -2.40 -3.81 -2.40
CA GLY A 87 -3.08 -2.59 -2.79
C GLY A 87 -2.34 -1.35 -2.34
N ALA A 88 -2.41 -0.27 -3.13
CA ALA A 88 -2.06 1.08 -2.72
C ALA A 88 -2.86 2.07 -3.55
N HIS A 89 -3.37 3.16 -2.96
CA HIS A 89 -3.99 4.20 -3.75
C HIS A 89 -2.95 5.16 -4.34
N TYR A 90 -3.28 5.76 -5.48
CA TYR A 90 -2.34 6.63 -6.20
C TYR A 90 -2.81 8.09 -6.31
N ASP A 91 -4.02 8.40 -5.88
CA ASP A 91 -4.52 9.76 -5.79
C ASP A 91 -3.99 10.49 -4.55
N THR A 92 -4.32 11.78 -4.44
CA THR A 92 -3.96 12.66 -3.32
C THR A 92 -5.14 13.55 -2.95
N VAL A 93 -5.13 14.07 -1.72
CA VAL A 93 -5.87 15.30 -1.42
C VAL A 93 -5.47 16.44 -2.39
N PRO A 94 -6.43 17.29 -2.83
CA PRO A 94 -6.11 18.47 -3.63
C PRO A 94 -5.14 19.42 -2.91
N GLY A 95 -4.13 19.92 -3.64
CA GLY A 95 -3.14 20.84 -3.08
C GLY A 95 -1.98 20.15 -2.36
N THR A 96 -1.86 18.83 -2.40
CA THR A 96 -0.74 18.10 -1.78
C THR A 96 0.13 17.40 -2.82
N PRO A 97 1.47 17.39 -2.66
CA PRO A 97 2.34 16.56 -3.48
C PRO A 97 2.11 15.06 -3.25
N GLY A 98 1.75 14.68 -2.02
CA GLY A 98 1.41 13.32 -1.65
C GLY A 98 2.60 12.36 -1.78
N ALA A 99 3.75 12.74 -1.22
CA ALA A 99 4.97 11.94 -1.28
C ALA A 99 4.90 10.72 -0.37
N ASP A 100 4.54 10.91 0.90
CA ASP A 100 4.26 9.79 1.79
C ASP A 100 2.86 9.23 1.51
N ASP A 101 1.89 10.13 1.29
CA ASP A 101 0.47 9.84 1.09
C ASP A 101 0.01 10.09 -0.37
N ASN A 102 0.05 9.10 -1.26
CA ASN A 102 0.50 7.74 -1.01
C ASN A 102 1.51 7.23 -2.05
N ALA A 103 2.31 8.15 -2.61
CA ALA A 103 3.35 7.79 -3.57
C ALA A 103 4.38 6.79 -2.99
N SER A 104 4.65 6.86 -1.68
CA SER A 104 5.53 5.93 -0.97
C SER A 104 5.04 4.48 -1.09
N ALA A 105 3.74 4.23 -0.92
CA ALA A 105 3.15 2.91 -1.02
C ALA A 105 3.02 2.44 -2.46
N VAL A 106 2.68 3.32 -3.40
CA VAL A 106 2.69 3.00 -4.84
C VAL A 106 4.10 2.57 -5.27
N ALA A 107 5.14 3.28 -4.83
CA ALA A 107 6.52 2.90 -5.08
C ALA A 107 6.85 1.51 -4.49
N GLY A 108 6.41 1.23 -3.25
CA GLY A 108 6.53 -0.08 -2.63
C GLY A 108 5.82 -1.20 -3.41
N LEU A 109 4.60 -0.93 -3.89
CA LEU A 109 3.80 -1.85 -4.70
C LEU A 109 4.52 -2.21 -6.01
N LEU A 110 5.03 -1.19 -6.73
CA LEU A 110 5.75 -1.36 -7.99
C LEU A 110 7.06 -2.15 -7.81
N GLU A 111 7.78 -1.93 -6.71
CA GLU A 111 8.99 -2.68 -6.41
C GLU A 111 8.70 -4.12 -5.96
N LEU A 112 7.63 -4.35 -5.20
CA LEU A 112 7.19 -5.70 -4.85
C LEU A 112 6.79 -6.47 -6.12
N ALA A 113 6.04 -5.84 -7.03
CA ALA A 113 5.71 -6.44 -8.33
C ALA A 113 6.96 -6.83 -9.13
N ARG A 114 7.97 -5.95 -9.17
CA ARG A 114 9.25 -6.21 -9.85
C ARG A 114 9.99 -7.40 -9.23
N LEU A 115 10.13 -7.41 -7.90
CA LEU A 115 10.89 -8.42 -7.17
C LEU A 115 10.22 -9.81 -7.21
N LEU A 116 8.88 -9.84 -7.22
CA LEU A 116 8.11 -11.08 -7.20
C LEU A 116 7.85 -11.65 -8.59
N LYS A 117 8.15 -10.92 -9.69
CA LYS A 117 7.81 -11.33 -11.06
C LYS A 117 8.23 -12.76 -11.40
N ASP A 118 9.48 -13.10 -11.10
CA ASP A 118 10.08 -14.40 -11.42
C ASP A 118 10.06 -15.40 -10.26
N ALA A 119 9.55 -14.99 -9.09
CA ALA A 119 9.51 -15.83 -7.91
C ALA A 119 8.51 -17.00 -8.07
N SER A 120 8.79 -18.14 -7.44
CA SER A 120 7.81 -19.21 -7.32
C SER A 120 6.97 -18.96 -6.07
N ASN A 121 5.69 -18.63 -6.24
CA ASN A 121 4.73 -18.45 -5.15
C ASN A 121 3.63 -19.49 -5.29
N GLN A 122 3.15 -20.01 -4.16
CA GLN A 122 2.03 -20.95 -4.20
C GLN A 122 0.74 -20.21 -4.53
N LYS A 123 0.54 -19.04 -3.94
CA LYS A 123 -0.63 -18.19 -4.16
C LYS A 123 -0.49 -17.30 -5.38
N THR A 124 -1.63 -17.00 -6.00
CA THR A 124 -1.72 -15.92 -6.97
C THR A 124 -1.53 -14.58 -6.26
N LEU A 125 -0.67 -13.74 -6.81
CA LEU A 125 -0.45 -12.38 -6.33
C LEU A 125 -1.11 -11.41 -7.29
N VAL A 126 -1.92 -10.51 -6.76
CA VAL A 126 -2.55 -9.42 -7.50
C VAL A 126 -1.95 -8.12 -6.99
N PHE A 127 -1.42 -7.29 -7.88
CA PHE A 127 -0.95 -5.95 -7.58
C PHE A 127 -1.99 -4.97 -8.10
N ALA A 128 -2.61 -4.20 -7.22
CA ALA A 128 -3.70 -3.29 -7.54
C ALA A 128 -3.35 -1.87 -7.09
N ALA A 129 -3.25 -0.93 -8.04
CA ALA A 129 -3.18 0.49 -7.74
C ALA A 129 -4.60 1.09 -7.82
N PHE A 130 -5.10 1.61 -6.72
CA PHE A 130 -6.46 2.11 -6.59
C PHE A 130 -6.54 3.62 -6.82
N VAL A 131 -7.62 4.05 -7.46
CA VAL A 131 -7.91 5.48 -7.68
C VAL A 131 -8.92 5.98 -6.66
N ASN A 132 -8.89 7.27 -6.35
CA ASN A 132 -9.93 7.97 -5.58
C ASN A 132 -10.15 7.39 -4.16
N GLU A 133 -9.08 7.04 -3.45
CA GLU A 133 -9.15 6.77 -2.01
C GLU A 133 -9.58 8.04 -1.27
N GLU A 134 -9.02 9.18 -1.66
CA GLU A 134 -9.07 10.40 -0.87
C GLU A 134 -10.45 11.08 -0.89
N PRO A 135 -10.77 11.91 0.12
CA PRO A 135 -11.99 12.71 0.11
C PRO A 135 -12.09 13.57 -1.17
N PRO A 136 -13.27 13.64 -1.82
CA PRO A 136 -14.59 13.23 -1.30
C PRO A 136 -15.00 11.78 -1.65
N CYS A 137 -14.14 10.97 -2.26
CA CYS A 137 -14.51 9.64 -2.74
C CYS A 137 -14.39 8.56 -1.65
N PHE A 138 -13.56 8.79 -0.63
CA PHE A 138 -13.34 7.86 0.48
C PHE A 138 -14.61 7.18 0.99
N GLY A 139 -14.59 5.84 1.01
CA GLY A 139 -15.68 5.01 1.52
C GLY A 139 -16.97 5.00 0.69
N SER A 140 -17.03 5.69 -0.44
CA SER A 140 -18.17 5.71 -1.36
C SER A 140 -18.05 4.66 -2.48
N ASP A 141 -19.11 4.48 -3.26
CA ASP A 141 -19.10 3.67 -4.50
C ASP A 141 -18.19 4.26 -5.61
N HIS A 142 -17.59 5.44 -5.39
CA HIS A 142 -16.59 6.04 -6.29
C HIS A 142 -15.15 5.79 -5.88
N MET A 143 -14.92 5.19 -4.71
CA MET A 143 -13.59 4.78 -4.25
C MET A 143 -13.13 3.55 -5.03
N GLY A 144 -11.92 3.59 -5.57
CA GLY A 144 -11.39 2.54 -6.44
C GLY A 144 -11.36 1.16 -5.79
N SER A 145 -10.87 1.07 -4.55
CA SER A 145 -10.88 -0.19 -3.80
C SER A 145 -12.28 -0.68 -3.47
N MET A 146 -13.26 0.21 -3.29
CA MET A 146 -14.67 -0.15 -3.07
C MET A 146 -15.25 -0.81 -4.32
N VAL A 147 -15.04 -0.19 -5.49
CA VAL A 147 -15.48 -0.74 -6.79
C VAL A 147 -14.83 -2.11 -7.04
N TYR A 148 -13.54 -2.24 -6.74
CA TYR A 148 -12.82 -3.49 -6.96
C TYR A 148 -13.28 -4.61 -6.02
N ALA A 149 -13.37 -4.34 -4.71
CA ALA A 149 -13.84 -5.31 -3.72
C ALA A 149 -15.28 -5.78 -4.00
N LYS A 150 -16.16 -4.86 -4.42
CA LYS A 150 -17.52 -5.18 -4.86
C LYS A 150 -17.53 -6.12 -6.06
N THR A 151 -16.73 -5.82 -7.08
CA THR A 151 -16.61 -6.66 -8.28
C THR A 151 -16.16 -8.08 -7.93
N LEU A 152 -15.14 -8.22 -7.07
CA LEU A 152 -14.69 -9.52 -6.58
C LEU A 152 -15.81 -10.29 -5.87
N LYS A 153 -16.59 -9.59 -5.05
CA LYS A 153 -17.72 -10.17 -4.30
C LYS A 153 -18.82 -10.67 -5.23
N GLU A 154 -19.21 -9.89 -6.22
CA GLU A 154 -20.21 -10.25 -7.22
C GLU A 154 -19.76 -11.43 -8.09
N GLN A 155 -18.45 -11.50 -8.38
CA GLN A 155 -17.83 -12.61 -9.10
C GLN A 155 -17.51 -13.82 -8.22
N HIS A 156 -17.84 -13.77 -6.93
CA HIS A 156 -17.58 -14.85 -5.96
C HIS A 156 -16.11 -15.27 -5.89
N VAL A 157 -15.18 -14.32 -6.07
CA VAL A 157 -13.74 -14.57 -6.01
C VAL A 157 -13.31 -14.81 -4.57
N SER A 158 -12.63 -15.92 -4.31
CA SER A 158 -12.08 -16.22 -2.98
C SER A 158 -10.71 -15.55 -2.80
N VAL A 159 -10.65 -14.57 -1.90
CA VAL A 159 -9.42 -13.86 -1.54
C VAL A 159 -8.96 -14.30 -0.14
N ASP A 160 -7.69 -14.72 -0.04
CA ASP A 160 -7.11 -15.16 1.23
C ASP A 160 -6.91 -13.97 2.17
N VAL A 161 -6.30 -12.89 1.66
CA VAL A 161 -6.13 -11.59 2.32
C VAL A 161 -5.77 -10.48 1.32
N MET A 162 -6.24 -9.27 1.58
CA MET A 162 -5.72 -8.04 0.96
C MET A 162 -4.71 -7.35 1.90
N ILE A 163 -3.60 -6.89 1.35
CA ILE A 163 -2.55 -6.13 2.03
C ILE A 163 -2.60 -4.71 1.48
N SER A 164 -3.14 -3.77 2.26
CA SER A 164 -3.10 -2.33 1.97
C SER A 164 -1.74 -1.78 2.34
N LEU A 165 -1.04 -1.17 1.40
CA LEU A 165 0.16 -0.38 1.65
C LEU A 165 -0.28 1.07 1.77
N GLU A 166 -0.01 1.67 2.91
CA GLU A 166 -0.57 2.97 3.29
C GLU A 166 0.48 3.78 4.04
N MET A 167 1.09 4.77 3.38
CA MET A 167 2.16 5.60 3.93
C MET A 167 3.29 4.75 4.53
N ILE A 168 4.30 4.45 3.73
CA ILE A 168 5.41 3.58 4.15
C ILE A 168 6.75 4.30 4.14
N GLY A 169 6.75 5.63 4.16
CA GLY A 169 7.93 6.46 3.91
C GLY A 169 8.39 7.34 5.07
N TYR A 170 7.53 7.71 6.01
CA TYR A 170 7.86 8.69 7.05
C TYR A 170 8.39 8.04 8.33
N PHE A 171 9.72 8.04 8.47
CA PHE A 171 10.42 7.50 9.63
C PHE A 171 11.30 8.54 10.33
N LYS A 172 11.17 8.59 11.66
CA LYS A 172 11.84 9.54 12.54
C LYS A 172 12.19 8.87 13.86
N SER A 173 13.44 8.99 14.32
CA SER A 173 13.86 8.46 15.63
C SER A 173 13.37 9.32 16.79
N GLU A 174 12.82 10.50 16.51
CA GLU A 174 12.24 11.42 17.48
C GLU A 174 10.91 10.90 18.03
N SER A 175 10.58 11.31 19.28
CA SER A 175 9.32 10.95 19.93
C SER A 175 8.14 11.79 19.43
N ILE A 176 7.71 11.53 18.20
CA ILE A 176 6.64 12.27 17.51
C ILE A 176 5.30 11.51 17.44
N GLN A 177 5.29 10.24 17.84
CA GLN A 177 4.13 9.37 17.73
C GLN A 177 3.08 9.70 18.79
N THR A 178 1.84 9.86 18.33
CA THR A 178 0.65 10.01 19.15
C THR A 178 -0.29 8.81 18.97
N TYR A 179 -1.30 8.69 19.83
CA TYR A 179 -2.24 7.57 19.82
C TYR A 179 -3.66 8.05 20.16
N PRO A 180 -4.70 7.37 19.63
CA PRO A 180 -6.07 7.81 19.81
C PRO A 180 -6.58 7.64 21.24
N LEU A 181 -6.03 6.68 22.01
CA LEU A 181 -6.46 6.42 23.38
C LEU A 181 -5.35 6.72 24.41
N PRO A 182 -5.69 7.32 25.57
CA PRO A 182 -4.79 7.44 26.70
C PRO A 182 -4.20 6.09 27.10
N GLY A 183 -2.89 6.07 27.38
CA GLY A 183 -2.18 4.88 27.85
C GLY A 183 -1.67 3.93 26.75
N MET A 184 -2.08 4.09 25.49
CA MET A 184 -1.48 3.31 24.38
C MET A 184 0.03 3.53 24.27
N GLY A 185 0.51 4.74 24.54
CA GLY A 185 1.94 5.08 24.55
C GLY A 185 2.77 4.38 25.65
N PHE A 186 2.15 3.58 26.53
CA PHE A 186 2.88 2.66 27.42
C PHE A 186 3.21 1.33 26.74
N PHE A 187 2.45 0.94 25.72
CA PHE A 187 2.58 -0.35 25.04
C PHE A 187 3.16 -0.22 23.63
N TYR A 188 3.00 0.94 23.00
CA TYR A 188 3.50 1.21 21.66
C TYR A 188 4.58 2.29 21.66
N PRO A 189 5.55 2.25 20.70
CA PRO A 189 6.68 3.17 20.68
C PRO A 189 6.26 4.63 20.55
N LYS A 190 6.92 5.52 21.28
CA LYS A 190 6.73 6.98 21.09
C LYS A 190 7.50 7.53 19.90
N THR A 191 8.46 6.77 19.38
CA THR A 191 9.27 7.08 18.21
C THR A 191 8.56 6.71 16.92
N GLY A 192 8.90 7.40 15.82
CA GLY A 192 8.38 7.15 14.48
C GLY A 192 9.25 6.20 13.65
N ASP A 193 10.00 5.27 14.26
CA ASP A 193 10.99 4.40 13.59
C ASP A 193 10.50 2.95 13.46
N PHE A 194 9.18 2.76 13.32
CA PHE A 194 8.54 1.46 13.18
C PHE A 194 7.47 1.45 12.08
N ILE A 195 7.26 0.27 11.49
CA ILE A 195 6.12 -0.03 10.60
C ILE A 195 5.03 -0.78 11.38
N GLY A 196 3.79 -0.35 11.22
CA GLY A 196 2.60 -0.96 11.76
C GLY A 196 2.00 -1.99 10.81
N VAL A 197 1.53 -3.10 11.37
CA VAL A 197 0.69 -4.10 10.71
C VAL A 197 -0.67 -4.09 11.44
N VAL A 198 -1.67 -3.52 10.79
CA VAL A 198 -2.96 -3.21 11.42
C VAL A 198 -4.05 -4.06 10.78
N GLY A 199 -5.01 -4.54 11.58
CA GLY A 199 -6.21 -5.15 11.01
C GLY A 199 -7.32 -5.43 12.02
N ASN A 200 -8.47 -5.87 11.53
CA ASN A 200 -9.59 -6.28 12.38
C ASN A 200 -9.37 -7.66 13.01
N PHE A 201 -10.21 -8.05 13.98
CA PHE A 201 -10.13 -9.38 14.61
C PHE A 201 -10.26 -10.53 13.61
N HIS A 202 -11.00 -10.36 12.52
CA HIS A 202 -11.12 -11.38 11.48
C HIS A 202 -9.80 -11.63 10.71
N SER A 203 -8.91 -10.65 10.73
CA SER A 203 -7.62 -10.64 10.03
C SER A 203 -6.41 -10.89 10.95
N TYR A 204 -6.63 -11.20 12.25
CA TYR A 204 -5.57 -11.29 13.26
C TYR A 204 -4.42 -12.25 12.89
N ARG A 205 -4.73 -13.36 12.19
CA ARG A 205 -3.73 -14.35 11.77
C ARG A 205 -2.77 -13.74 10.76
N TYR A 206 -3.29 -12.97 9.80
CA TYR A 206 -2.48 -12.27 8.81
C TYR A 206 -1.70 -11.12 9.44
N VAL A 207 -2.30 -10.39 10.38
CA VAL A 207 -1.59 -9.34 11.15
C VAL A 207 -0.36 -9.95 11.86
N SER A 208 -0.56 -11.08 12.55
CA SER A 208 0.53 -11.79 13.23
C SER A 208 1.58 -12.33 12.25
N PHE A 209 1.14 -12.88 11.11
CA PHE A 209 2.01 -13.42 10.07
C PHE A 209 2.92 -12.34 9.48
N PHE A 210 2.36 -11.24 8.96
CA PHE A 210 3.14 -10.16 8.35
C PHE A 210 4.05 -9.45 9.35
N LYS A 211 3.58 -9.19 10.58
CA LYS A 211 4.47 -8.62 11.62
C LYS A 211 5.69 -9.51 11.87
N LYS A 212 5.48 -10.82 12.02
CA LYS A 212 6.58 -11.77 12.28
C LYS A 212 7.51 -11.88 11.07
N GLY A 213 6.95 -11.93 9.86
CA GLY A 213 7.71 -12.00 8.61
C GLY A 213 8.58 -10.77 8.40
N ILE A 214 8.01 -9.56 8.50
CA ILE A 214 8.76 -8.29 8.40
C ILE A 214 9.88 -8.25 9.43
N LYS A 215 9.58 -8.57 10.71
CA LYS A 215 10.59 -8.60 11.78
C LYS A 215 11.71 -9.63 11.53
N ARG A 216 11.41 -10.75 10.86
CA ARG A 216 12.39 -11.80 10.56
C ARG A 216 13.33 -11.40 9.42
N HIS A 217 12.80 -10.71 8.42
CA HIS A 217 13.47 -10.54 7.12
C HIS A 217 14.02 -9.14 6.87
N SER A 218 13.79 -8.20 7.78
CA SER A 218 14.25 -6.82 7.66
C SER A 218 14.74 -6.28 9.00
N ASN A 219 15.43 -5.15 8.95
CA ASN A 219 15.94 -4.45 10.12
C ASN A 219 14.94 -3.43 10.69
N ILE A 220 13.74 -3.31 10.12
CA ILE A 220 12.74 -2.35 10.61
C ILE A 220 11.97 -2.91 11.80
N ASN A 221 11.69 -2.04 12.78
CA ASN A 221 10.81 -2.38 13.87
C ASN A 221 9.39 -2.60 13.34
N ALA A 222 8.87 -3.83 13.45
CA ALA A 222 7.46 -4.11 13.17
C ALA A 222 6.63 -4.07 14.47
N ARG A 223 5.48 -3.39 14.43
CA ARG A 223 4.45 -3.41 15.48
C ARG A 223 3.12 -3.83 14.87
N SER A 224 2.20 -4.30 15.70
CA SER A 224 0.88 -4.71 15.22
C SER A 224 -0.22 -4.21 16.10
N LEU A 225 -1.35 -3.87 15.49
CA LEU A 225 -2.59 -3.58 16.18
C LEU A 225 -3.69 -4.47 15.59
N THR A 226 -4.42 -5.18 16.45
CA THR A 226 -5.66 -5.86 16.08
C THR A 226 -6.77 -5.31 16.95
N ALA A 227 -7.79 -4.71 16.35
CA ALA A 227 -8.84 -3.99 17.06
C ALA A 227 -10.19 -4.06 16.30
N PRO A 228 -11.32 -3.70 16.92
CA PRO A 228 -12.59 -3.54 16.22
C PRO A 228 -12.49 -2.46 15.12
N GLU A 229 -13.26 -2.59 14.04
CA GLU A 229 -13.18 -1.68 12.87
C GLU A 229 -13.51 -0.22 13.19
N PHE A 230 -14.31 0.04 14.22
CA PHE A 230 -14.61 1.39 14.71
C PHE A 230 -13.48 2.00 15.57
N PHE A 231 -12.40 1.27 15.83
CA PHE A 231 -11.26 1.77 16.59
C PHE A 231 -10.47 2.78 15.76
N GLY A 232 -10.35 4.01 16.26
CA GLY A 232 -9.89 5.17 15.51
C GLY A 232 -8.65 4.91 14.63
N GLY A 233 -8.83 5.10 13.32
CA GLY A 233 -7.78 5.10 12.32
C GLY A 233 -7.49 3.77 11.62
N ILE A 234 -7.99 2.63 12.12
CA ILE A 234 -7.65 1.33 11.50
C ILE A 234 -8.42 1.05 10.20
N ASN A 235 -9.49 1.81 9.96
CA ASN A 235 -10.38 1.72 8.80
C ASN A 235 -10.19 2.90 7.83
N LEU A 236 -9.11 3.67 7.94
CA LEU A 236 -8.84 4.85 7.11
C LEU A 236 -7.78 4.53 6.04
N SER A 237 -8.10 3.58 5.15
CA SER A 237 -7.35 3.23 3.93
C SER A 237 -8.16 2.21 3.12
N ASP A 238 -7.64 1.75 1.99
CA ASP A 238 -8.25 0.77 1.08
C ASP A 238 -8.69 -0.54 1.74
N ASN A 239 -8.09 -0.93 2.87
CA ASN A 239 -8.49 -2.15 3.62
C ASN A 239 -9.95 -2.09 4.08
N TYR A 240 -10.51 -0.89 4.30
CA TYR A 240 -11.91 -0.71 4.67
C TYR A 240 -12.86 -1.28 3.62
N SER A 241 -12.62 -1.01 2.34
CA SER A 241 -13.42 -1.52 1.21
C SER A 241 -13.53 -3.05 1.20
N PHE A 242 -12.44 -3.72 1.58
CA PHE A 242 -12.38 -5.17 1.67
C PHE A 242 -13.12 -5.72 2.88
N TRP A 243 -12.95 -5.11 4.06
CA TRP A 243 -13.72 -5.47 5.25
C TRP A 243 -15.22 -5.27 5.03
N HIS A 244 -15.62 -4.17 4.40
CA HIS A 244 -17.02 -3.87 4.05
C HIS A 244 -17.66 -4.99 3.21
N HIS A 245 -16.89 -5.62 2.32
CA HIS A 245 -17.35 -6.73 1.48
C HIS A 245 -17.12 -8.13 2.09
N GLY A 246 -16.68 -8.19 3.35
CA GLY A 246 -16.46 -9.42 4.11
C GLY A 246 -15.14 -10.14 3.82
N TYR A 247 -14.19 -9.48 3.17
CA TYR A 247 -12.84 -10.01 2.96
C TYR A 247 -11.93 -9.73 4.17
N ARG A 248 -10.88 -10.54 4.31
CA ARG A 248 -9.79 -10.26 5.24
C ARG A 248 -8.85 -9.25 4.62
N ALA A 249 -8.43 -8.26 5.41
CA ALA A 249 -7.43 -7.29 4.97
C ALA A 249 -6.55 -6.84 6.13
N VAL A 250 -5.30 -6.53 5.81
CA VAL A 250 -4.31 -5.93 6.73
C VAL A 250 -3.74 -4.66 6.09
N MET A 251 -3.47 -3.66 6.90
CA MET A 251 -2.80 -2.43 6.48
C MET A 251 -1.36 -2.42 6.98
N ILE A 252 -0.42 -2.12 6.09
CA ILE A 252 0.99 -1.91 6.37
C ILE A 252 1.24 -0.40 6.28
N THR A 253 1.52 0.22 7.42
CA THR A 253 1.56 1.68 7.51
C THR A 253 2.61 2.16 8.50
N ASP A 254 3.21 3.31 8.23
CA ASP A 254 3.99 4.05 9.20
C ASP A 254 3.11 4.75 10.25
N SER A 255 1.81 4.48 10.30
CA SER A 255 0.81 5.08 11.20
C SER A 255 0.39 6.51 10.88
N SER A 256 0.73 7.03 9.70
CA SER A 256 0.03 8.16 9.07
C SER A 256 -0.07 9.38 10.00
N PHE A 257 -1.24 10.00 10.12
CA PHE A 257 -1.55 11.19 10.92
C PHE A 257 -1.29 11.03 12.42
N PHE A 258 -1.07 9.80 12.93
CA PHE A 258 -0.62 9.62 14.30
C PHE A 258 0.85 10.02 14.50
N ARG A 259 1.66 10.15 13.43
CA ARG A 259 3.04 10.64 13.50
C ARG A 259 3.40 11.71 12.49
N ASN A 260 2.89 11.63 11.25
CA ASN A 260 3.32 12.45 10.15
C ASN A 260 2.54 13.77 10.19
N ARG A 261 3.22 14.86 10.59
CA ARG A 261 2.63 16.20 10.64
C ARG A 261 2.39 16.82 9.27
N ASN A 262 2.89 16.18 8.22
CA ASN A 262 2.69 16.60 6.83
C ASN A 262 1.44 15.97 6.21
N TYR A 263 0.76 15.05 6.90
CA TYR A 263 -0.45 14.39 6.38
C TYR A 263 -1.48 15.41 5.89
N HIS A 264 -1.91 15.25 4.63
CA HIS A 264 -2.79 16.18 3.92
C HIS A 264 -2.29 17.65 3.89
N GLN A 265 -0.97 17.88 3.84
CA GLN A 265 -0.36 19.20 3.72
C GLN A 265 0.54 19.30 2.47
N GLU A 266 0.77 20.53 2.00
CA GLU A 266 1.77 20.84 0.96
C GLU A 266 3.19 20.39 1.35
N SER A 267 3.45 20.25 2.64
CA SER A 267 4.73 19.79 3.18
C SER A 267 4.93 18.27 3.10
N ASP A 268 3.97 17.49 2.58
CA ASP A 268 4.18 16.06 2.30
C ASP A 268 5.03 15.88 1.04
N THR A 269 6.32 16.21 1.18
CA THR A 269 7.30 16.21 0.10
C THR A 269 8.28 15.05 0.21
N ILE A 270 8.94 14.75 -0.91
CA ILE A 270 9.91 13.65 -1.01
C ILE A 270 11.05 13.74 0.01
N ASP A 271 11.45 14.95 0.40
CA ASP A 271 12.53 15.20 1.36
C ASP A 271 12.16 14.78 2.80
N THR A 272 10.88 14.52 3.05
CA THR A 272 10.41 14.04 4.35
C THR A 272 10.56 12.53 4.52
N LEU A 273 10.79 11.79 3.43
CA LEU A 273 10.80 10.33 3.43
C LEU A 273 12.19 9.74 3.78
N HIS A 274 12.16 8.55 4.37
CA HIS A 274 13.36 7.78 4.71
C HIS A 274 13.47 6.52 3.84
N PHE A 275 14.06 6.66 2.65
CA PHE A 275 14.15 5.59 1.64
C PHE A 275 14.85 4.31 2.12
N GLU A 276 15.80 4.41 3.04
CA GLU A 276 16.42 3.22 3.61
C GLU A 276 15.42 2.39 4.43
N SER A 277 14.54 3.03 5.19
CA SER A 277 13.47 2.36 5.93
C SER A 277 12.42 1.78 4.99
N MET A 278 12.03 2.54 3.94
CA MET A 278 11.14 2.04 2.89
C MET A 278 11.67 0.74 2.26
N ALA A 279 12.97 0.70 1.94
CA ALA A 279 13.59 -0.50 1.38
C ALA A 279 13.57 -1.69 2.38
N GLU A 280 13.71 -1.45 3.69
CA GLU A 280 13.55 -2.50 4.69
C GLU A 280 12.09 -2.98 4.81
N VAL A 281 11.09 -2.09 4.66
CA VAL A 281 9.67 -2.50 4.58
C VAL A 281 9.44 -3.41 3.37
N VAL A 282 9.89 -2.99 2.18
CA VAL A 282 9.78 -3.78 0.94
C VAL A 282 10.51 -5.11 1.08
N LYS A 283 11.72 -5.13 1.66
CA LYS A 283 12.47 -6.36 1.94
C LYS A 283 11.69 -7.32 2.84
N GLY A 284 11.15 -6.80 3.94
CA GLY A 284 10.37 -7.56 4.90
C GLY A 284 9.15 -8.19 4.24
N LEU A 285 8.40 -7.41 3.47
CA LEU A 285 7.23 -7.88 2.73
C LEU A 285 7.61 -8.89 1.63
N TYR A 286 8.64 -8.60 0.84
CA TYR A 286 9.13 -9.48 -0.23
C TYR A 286 9.39 -10.90 0.27
N TYR A 287 10.27 -11.04 1.27
CA TYR A 287 10.59 -12.37 1.80
C TYR A 287 9.42 -13.01 2.53
N THR A 288 8.55 -12.22 3.17
CA THR A 288 7.32 -12.76 3.80
C THR A 288 6.37 -13.35 2.76
N LEU A 289 6.22 -12.70 1.59
CA LEU A 289 5.34 -13.15 0.51
C LEU A 289 5.89 -14.40 -0.22
N LEU A 290 7.20 -14.66 -0.14
CA LEU A 290 7.79 -15.91 -0.63
C LEU A 290 7.44 -17.11 0.27
N GLU A 291 7.01 -16.88 1.52
CA GLU A 291 6.62 -17.94 2.46
C GLU A 291 5.15 -18.38 2.31
N VAL A 292 4.35 -17.73 1.44
CA VAL A 292 2.89 -17.96 1.30
C VAL A 292 2.53 -18.82 0.09
#